data_AF-A0A078F016-F1
#
_entry.id   AF-A0A078F016-F1
#
_cell.length_a   1.000
_cell.length_b   1.000
_cell.length_c   1.000
_cell.angle_alpha   90.00
_cell.angle_beta   90.00
_cell.angle_gamma   90.00
#
_symmetry.space_group_name_H-M   'P 1'
#
loop_
_entity.id
_entity.type
_entity.pdbx_description
1 polymer ?
#
loop_
_entity_poly.entity_id
_entity_poly.type
_entity_poly.pdbx_seq_one_letter_code
_entity_poly.pdbx_strand_id
1 'polypeptide(L)' 'MTNMGSGGFASEGYERASYFRKLKIYDECNTWKPIHDHVPEYFTTQESCYNIRYAYETDWGDYFFYGGPGRNLYCT' A
#
# COMPACT_ATOMS: atom_id res chain seq x y z
N MET A 1 15.03 -12.80 4.34
CA MET A 1 13.59 -12.79 4.03
C MET A 1 13.03 -11.48 4.54
N THR A 2 12.51 -10.62 3.68
CA THR A 2 12.01 -9.29 4.07
C THR A 2 10.71 -9.47 4.84
N ASN A 3 10.66 -9.15 6.14
CA ASN A 3 9.42 -9.20 6.90
C ASN A 3 8.76 -7.82 6.88
N MET A 4 7.77 -7.63 6.01
CA MET A 4 6.98 -6.40 5.93
C MET A 4 5.48 -6.69 6.06
N GLY A 5 4.80 -5.93 6.92
CA GLY A 5 3.36 -6.05 7.12
C GLY A 5 2.95 -7.44 7.63
N SER A 6 2.00 -8.07 6.94
CA SER A 6 1.46 -9.40 7.24
C SER A 6 2.31 -10.55 6.71
N GLY A 7 3.32 -10.24 5.88
CA GLY A 7 4.10 -11.22 5.13
C GLY A 7 3.42 -11.73 3.84
N GLY A 8 2.16 -11.36 3.57
CA GLY A 8 1.48 -11.59 2.29
C GLY A 8 1.70 -10.43 1.32
N PHE A 9 1.59 -10.68 0.01
CA PHE A 9 1.71 -9.62 -1.00
C PHE A 9 0.49 -8.69 -0.98
N ALA A 10 0.68 -7.43 -1.41
CA ALA A 10 -0.40 -6.45 -1.50
C ALA A 10 -1.56 -6.90 -2.42
N SER A 11 -1.29 -7.79 -3.38
CA SER A 11 -2.30 -8.39 -4.24
C SER A 11 -3.25 -9.35 -3.51
N GLU A 12 -2.91 -9.83 -2.32
CA GLU A 12 -3.77 -10.72 -1.53
C GLU A 12 -4.96 -9.98 -0.89
N GLY A 13 -4.87 -8.65 -0.74
CA GLY A 13 -5.99 -7.80 -0.35
C GLY A 13 -6.44 -7.93 1.10
N TYR A 14 -7.70 -7.58 1.35
CA TYR A 14 -8.29 -7.53 2.71
C TYR A 14 -8.14 -8.86 3.46
N GLU A 15 -7.94 -8.77 4.78
CA GLU A 15 -7.68 -9.89 5.71
C GLU A 15 -6.40 -10.70 5.47
N ARG A 16 -5.69 -10.47 4.36
CA ARG A 16 -4.48 -11.21 3.99
C ARG A 16 -3.23 -10.33 3.90
N ALA A 17 -3.36 -9.14 3.33
CA ALA A 17 -2.32 -8.13 3.23
C ALA A 17 -2.48 -7.07 4.34
N SER A 18 -1.37 -6.46 4.76
CA SER A 18 -1.44 -5.26 5.58
C SER A 18 -1.87 -4.07 4.75
N TYR A 19 -2.60 -3.13 5.37
CA TYR A 19 -3.08 -1.93 4.70
C TYR A 19 -3.19 -0.75 5.63
N PHE A 20 -3.11 0.44 5.03
CA PHE A 20 -3.63 1.68 5.61
C PHE A 20 -4.80 2.14 4.76
N ARG A 21 -5.86 2.65 5.40
CA ARG A 21 -7.06 3.15 4.74
C ARG A 21 -7.49 4.50 5.29
N LYS A 22 -8.37 5.20 4.57
CA LYS A 22 -8.83 6.56 4.87
C LYS A 22 -7.66 7.55 5.00
N LEU A 23 -6.66 7.39 4.12
CA LEU A 23 -5.50 8.26 4.06
C LEU A 23 -5.90 9.64 3.57
N LYS A 24 -5.29 10.67 4.15
CA LYS A 24 -5.45 12.07 3.78
C LYS A 24 -4.14 12.80 4.06
N ILE A 25 -3.85 13.82 3.27
CA ILE A 25 -2.72 14.71 3.50
C ILE A 25 -3.22 15.92 4.29
N TYR A 26 -2.47 16.33 5.30
CA TYR A 26 -2.72 17.57 6.03
C TYR A 26 -1.69 18.60 5.59
N ASP A 27 -2.16 19.72 5.03
CA ASP A 27 -1.30 20.76 4.44
C ASP A 27 -1.06 21.96 5.37
N GLU A 28 -0.16 22.85 4.95
CA GLU A 28 0.17 24.09 5.65
C GLU A 28 -1.01 25.07 5.78
N CYS A 29 -2.04 24.91 4.94
CA CYS A 29 -3.27 25.67 5.01
C CYS A 29 -4.26 25.12 6.05
N ASN A 30 -3.86 24.11 6.85
CA ASN A 30 -4.70 23.41 7.81
C ASN A 30 -5.90 22.70 7.19
N THR A 31 -5.74 22.19 5.96
CA THR A 31 -6.80 21.46 5.27
C THR A 31 -6.43 20.00 5.01
N TRP A 32 -7.44 19.14 5.02
CA TRP A 32 -7.31 17.75 4.62
C TRP A 32 -7.51 17.62 3.12
N LYS A 33 -6.49 17.14 2.40
CA LYS A 33 -6.55 16.84 0.96
C LYS A 33 -6.65 15.34 0.72
N PRO A 34 -7.52 14.90 -0.22
CA PRO A 34 -7.50 13.51 -0.68
C PRO A 34 -6.19 13.23 -1.41
N ILE A 35 -5.78 11.96 -1.43
CA ILE A 35 -4.56 11.56 -2.14
C ILE A 35 -4.85 11.38 -3.63
N HIS A 36 -5.98 10.76 -3.98
CA HIS A 36 -6.36 10.47 -5.37
C HIS A 36 -6.46 11.68 -6.30
N ASP A 37 -6.55 12.92 -5.77
CA ASP A 37 -6.49 14.15 -6.58
C ASP A 37 -5.13 14.30 -7.29
N HIS A 38 -4.08 13.63 -6.78
CA HIS A 38 -2.76 13.53 -7.37
C HIS A 38 -2.44 12.05 -7.54
N VAL A 39 -2.26 11.54 -8.77
CA VAL A 39 -1.91 10.13 -9.03
C VAL A 39 -0.71 9.76 -8.14
N PRO A 40 -0.89 8.93 -7.10
CA PRO A 40 0.19 8.72 -6.15
C PRO A 40 1.20 7.78 -6.76
N GLU A 41 2.44 8.26 -6.85
CA GLU A 41 3.58 7.44 -7.23
C GLU A 41 4.03 6.64 -6.01
N TYR A 42 4.21 5.33 -6.21
CA TYR A 42 4.81 4.45 -5.23
C TYR A 42 5.94 3.67 -5.90
N PHE A 43 7.00 3.46 -5.13
CA PHE A 43 8.20 2.78 -5.60
C PHE A 43 8.58 1.67 -4.62
N THR A 44 9.00 0.54 -5.16
CA THR A 44 9.59 -0.53 -4.37
C THR A 44 10.88 -0.99 -5.04
N THR A 45 11.92 -1.23 -4.25
CA THR A 45 13.24 -1.62 -4.79
C THR A 45 13.30 -3.07 -5.23
N GLN A 46 12.39 -3.93 -4.75
CA GLN A 46 12.32 -5.36 -5.08
C GLN A 46 10.85 -5.84 -5.12
N GLU A 47 10.15 -5.54 -6.21
CA GLU A 47 8.73 -5.90 -6.40
C GLU A 47 8.44 -7.40 -6.23
N SER A 48 9.41 -8.26 -6.57
CA SER A 48 9.29 -9.71 -6.41
C SER A 48 9.35 -10.18 -4.95
N CYS A 49 9.88 -9.35 -4.06
CA CYS A 49 10.00 -9.63 -2.62
C CYS A 49 8.88 -8.98 -1.81
N TYR A 50 8.44 -7.80 -2.21
CA TYR A 50 7.36 -7.06 -1.58
C TYR A 50 6.81 -6.05 -2.55
N ASN A 51 5.53 -5.72 -2.42
CA ASN A 51 4.92 -4.71 -3.26
C ASN A 51 3.94 -3.84 -2.48
N ILE A 52 3.54 -2.77 -3.14
CA ILE A 52 2.52 -1.83 -2.69
C ILE A 52 1.46 -1.77 -3.80
N ARG A 53 0.19 -1.74 -3.43
CA ARG A 53 -0.91 -1.48 -4.35
C ARG A 53 -1.83 -0.44 -3.76
N TYR A 54 -1.84 0.73 -4.39
CA TYR A 54 -2.75 1.81 -4.06
C TYR A 54 -4.07 1.67 -4.81
N ALA A 55 -5.16 2.08 -4.17
CA ALA A 55 -6.46 2.26 -4.80
C ALA A 55 -7.31 3.26 -3.98
N TYR A 56 -8.42 3.69 -4.60
CA TYR A 56 -9.43 4.53 -3.97
C TYR A 56 -10.81 3.88 -4.15
N GLU A 57 -11.57 3.84 -3.08
CA GLU A 57 -12.96 3.36 -3.06
C GLU A 57 -13.74 4.13 -1.98
N THR A 58 -15.04 4.35 -2.18
CA THR A 58 -15.81 5.30 -1.37
C THR A 58 -15.82 4.95 0.12
N ASP A 59 -15.95 3.67 0.48
CA ASP A 59 -16.00 3.25 1.89
C ASP A 59 -14.61 3.20 2.53
N TRP A 60 -13.60 2.85 1.74
CA TRP A 60 -12.22 2.73 2.19
C TRP A 60 -11.42 4.04 2.15
N GLY A 61 -11.89 5.04 1.39
CA GLY A 61 -11.14 6.26 1.08
C GLY A 61 -9.91 5.96 0.22
N ASP A 62 -8.88 6.80 0.35
CA ASP A 62 -7.56 6.49 -0.17
C ASP A 62 -6.91 5.39 0.69
N TYR A 63 -6.45 4.31 0.06
CA TYR A 63 -5.81 3.21 0.76
C TYR A 63 -4.69 2.59 -0.06
N PHE A 64 -3.78 1.90 0.63
CA PHE A 64 -2.85 1.01 -0.03
C PHE A 64 -2.68 -0.27 0.77
N PHE A 65 -2.58 -1.38 0.04
CA PHE A 65 -2.08 -2.63 0.56
C PHE A 65 -0.56 -2.64 0.42
N TYR A 66 0.14 -3.24 1.37
CA TYR A 66 1.58 -3.45 1.33
C TYR A 66 1.95 -4.77 2.00
N GLY A 67 3.02 -5.38 1.53
CA GLY A 67 3.57 -6.58 2.16
C GLY A 67 4.40 -7.42 1.21
N GLY A 68 4.87 -8.53 1.77
CA GLY A 68 5.92 -9.40 1.22
C GLY A 68 6.77 -9.88 2.39
N PRO A 69 7.10 -11.20 2.45
CA PRO A 69 7.88 -11.92 1.44
C PRO A 69 7.21 -13.16 0.84
N GLY A 70 5.95 -13.45 1.21
CA GLY A 70 5.05 -14.44 0.62
C GLY A 70 5.71 -15.69 0.00
N ARG A 71 6.71 -16.30 0.67
CA ARG A 71 7.52 -17.43 0.16
C ARG A 71 7.78 -17.39 -1.36
N ASN A 72 8.13 -16.23 -1.92
CA ASN A 72 8.36 -16.12 -3.38
C ASN A 72 9.79 -16.57 -3.74
N LEU A 73 9.91 -17.61 -4.58
CA LEU A 73 11.19 -18.14 -5.05
C LEU A 73 11.97 -17.16 -5.95
N TYR A 74 11.29 -16.14 -6.49
CA TYR A 74 11.88 -15.10 -7.35
C TYR A 74 12.27 -13.83 -6.59
N CYS A 75 12.17 -13.85 -5.26
CA CYS A 75 12.72 -12.80 -4.42
C CYS A 75 14.25 -12.97 -4.32
N THR A 76 14.99 -12.15 -5.08
CA THR A 76 16.45 -12.20 -5.20
C THR A 76 17.09 -10.88 -4.79
#